data_AF-A0A7R9J6B4-F1
#
_entry.id   AF-A0A7R9J6B4-F1
#
_cell.length_a   1.000
_cell.length_b   1.000
_cell.length_c   1.000
_cell.angle_alpha   90.00
_cell.angle_beta   90.00
_cell.angle_gamma   90.00
#
_symmetry.space_group_name_H-M   'P 1'
#
loop_
_entity.id
_entity.type
_entity.pdbx_description
1 polymer ?
#
loop_
_entity_poly.entity_id
_entity_poly.type
_entity_poly.pdbx_seq_one_letter_code
_entity_poly.pdbx_strand_id
1 'polypeptide(L)'
;MQVHEKINLYLQTLQNPAIDQVHHQINPHFQHITSFTKKQVEIVMYNILEGNQLTSGSAYEAYVDERYKESLKRQGRADQLADVDIIAGLDLLAEQNQWSRCLETASQHSQQVLHKYVALRSTQLIQEGFTLEALSLYSKYEAPLFPQNFNIYKRLAIDMFGMKGLSSPDSYTSWTQLRAMLLHLSEGMKLADEPQPTLVKEFEELLLICHYYACRCSFREVKSLEGLVAKLSIALLRHSDIIPADKAFYDAGTDCKAVNMDSEAFVFLNHYLDLTEATEEGNLDLVDYTDFSNTDIPTEIQLPATPYLSPLEHEEVKEWILTVSMDQKISQTLPVDERGLFPATLGGALPCVVSGYPVLPGRGRSPVELGRPGRLANRDDWNKLIMAAKMSPEANVTDVLGFLEEWCGAAPTMLLQ
;
A
#
# COMPACT_ATOMS: atom_id res chain seq x y z
N MET A 1 2.87 56.22 28.39
CA MET A 1 3.54 56.00 27.10
C MET A 1 3.37 54.54 26.73
N GLN A 2 2.51 54.28 25.75
CA GLN A 2 2.20 52.93 25.29
C GLN A 2 3.49 52.28 24.76
N VAL A 3 3.68 50.97 24.95
CA VAL A 3 4.87 50.20 24.54
C VAL A 3 5.28 50.51 23.09
N HIS A 4 4.28 50.76 22.24
CA HIS A 4 4.44 51.18 20.85
C HIS A 4 5.16 52.54 20.67
N GLU A 5 4.95 53.52 21.54
CA GLU A 5 5.64 54.83 21.48
C GLU A 5 7.12 54.70 21.82
N LYS A 6 7.48 53.87 22.80
CA LYS A 6 8.89 53.65 23.18
C LYS A 6 9.67 52.93 22.09
N ILE A 7 9.05 51.94 21.44
CA ILE A 7 9.62 51.21 20.31
C ILE A 7 9.84 52.15 19.12
N ASN A 8 8.84 52.98 18.79
CA ASN A 8 8.96 53.96 17.72
C ASN A 8 10.03 55.02 18.00
N LEU A 9 10.19 55.45 19.26
CA LEU A 9 11.23 56.40 19.67
C LEU A 9 12.64 55.80 19.51
N TYR A 10 12.83 54.52 19.88
CA TYR A 10 14.12 53.84 19.74
C TYR A 10 14.51 53.58 18.28
N LEU A 11 13.53 53.25 17.44
CA LEU A 11 13.75 53.11 15.99
C LEU A 11 14.08 54.45 15.33
N GLN A 12 13.51 55.55 15.81
CA GLN A 12 13.90 56.91 15.39
C GLN A 12 15.33 57.27 15.82
N THR A 13 15.80 56.79 16.98
CA THR A 13 17.20 57.00 17.42
C THR A 13 18.22 56.26 16.58
N LEU A 14 17.88 55.11 15.99
CA LEU A 14 18.77 54.38 15.07
C LEU A 14 18.90 55.05 13.69
N GLN A 15 17.97 55.94 13.32
CA GLN A 15 17.99 56.70 12.07
C GLN A 15 18.57 58.12 12.23
N ASN A 16 18.88 58.54 13.45
CA ASN A 16 19.35 59.89 13.75
C ASN A 16 20.62 59.84 14.62
N PRO A 17 21.81 60.15 14.07
CA PRO A 17 23.09 59.98 14.76
C PRO A 17 23.33 60.95 15.93
N ALA A 18 22.35 61.79 16.28
CA ALA A 18 22.48 62.82 17.31
C ALA A 18 21.80 62.50 18.66
N ILE A 19 21.34 61.26 18.89
CA ILE A 19 20.63 60.90 20.13
C ILE A 19 21.47 59.95 20.99
N ASP A 20 22.50 60.53 21.63
CA ASP A 20 23.44 59.80 22.50
C ASP A 20 22.85 59.42 23.88
N GLN A 21 21.75 60.05 24.30
CA GLN A 21 21.20 59.80 25.65
C GLN A 21 20.42 58.48 25.78
N VAL A 22 19.79 58.01 24.70
CA VAL A 22 19.01 56.75 24.72
C VAL A 22 19.93 55.54 24.57
N HIS A 23 21.02 55.69 23.82
CA HIS A 23 22.03 54.64 23.66
C HIS A 23 22.62 54.25 25.02
N HIS A 24 22.95 55.20 25.89
CA HIS A 24 23.66 54.92 27.14
C HIS A 24 22.86 54.13 28.19
N GLN A 25 21.53 54.19 28.17
CA GLN A 25 20.67 53.44 29.10
C GLN A 25 20.44 51.97 28.65
N ILE A 26 20.60 51.68 27.36
CA ILE A 26 20.30 50.37 26.76
C ILE A 26 21.60 49.59 26.48
N ASN A 27 22.71 50.29 26.22
CA ASN A 27 24.01 49.73 25.86
C ASN A 27 24.75 48.86 26.91
N PRO A 28 24.46 48.84 28.23
CA PRO A 28 25.20 47.96 29.15
C PRO A 28 25.02 46.46 28.84
N HIS A 29 23.95 46.07 28.13
CA HIS A 29 23.62 44.69 27.85
C HIS A 29 23.92 44.24 26.40
N PHE A 30 24.36 45.13 25.51
CA PHE A 30 24.42 44.86 24.06
C PHE A 30 25.80 45.10 23.43
N GLN A 31 26.87 45.10 24.22
CA GLN A 31 28.24 45.45 23.77
C GLN A 31 28.81 44.56 22.66
N HIS A 32 28.13 43.48 22.23
CA HIS A 32 28.66 42.50 21.28
C HIS A 32 27.79 42.21 20.05
N ILE A 33 26.68 42.93 19.79
CA ILE A 33 25.77 42.58 18.68
C ILE A 33 25.66 43.73 17.68
N THR A 34 26.34 43.59 16.53
CA THR A 34 26.54 44.66 15.54
C THR A 34 25.47 44.77 14.46
N SER A 35 24.47 43.88 14.40
CA SER A 35 23.34 44.05 13.49
C SER A 35 22.12 43.26 13.93
N PHE A 36 20.99 43.95 14.14
CA PHE A 36 19.67 43.34 14.23
C PHE A 36 18.79 43.85 13.08
N THR A 37 17.97 42.97 12.51
CA THR A 37 16.81 43.38 11.72
C THR A 37 15.75 43.99 12.64
N LYS A 38 14.95 44.95 12.14
CA LYS A 38 13.91 45.67 12.91
C LYS A 38 13.04 44.76 13.79
N LYS A 39 12.74 43.56 13.30
CA LYS A 39 11.91 42.53 13.95
C LYS A 39 12.61 41.88 15.16
N GLN A 40 13.93 41.71 15.10
CA GLN A 40 14.74 41.17 16.20
C GLN A 40 14.84 42.17 17.36
N VAL A 41 14.91 43.48 17.07
CA VAL A 41 14.90 44.55 18.09
C VAL A 41 13.56 44.59 18.84
N GLU A 42 12.44 44.44 18.14
CA GLU A 42 11.09 44.43 18.73
C GLU A 42 10.89 43.27 19.72
N ILE A 43 11.40 42.07 19.39
CA ILE A 43 11.29 40.86 20.24
C ILE A 43 12.22 40.96 21.47
N VAL A 44 13.42 41.51 21.30
CA VAL A 44 14.38 41.71 22.41
C VAL A 44 13.85 42.73 23.42
N MET A 45 13.28 43.85 22.95
CA MET A 45 12.65 44.87 23.81
C MET A 45 11.44 44.35 24.59
N TYR A 46 10.63 43.46 23.98
CA TYR A 46 9.49 42.85 24.65
C TYR A 46 9.90 41.98 25.84
N ASN A 47 11.02 41.24 25.73
CA ASN A 47 11.46 40.32 26.77
C ASN A 47 12.26 40.99 27.90
N ILE A 48 12.96 42.11 27.64
CA ILE A 48 13.58 42.93 28.71
C ILE A 48 12.50 43.44 29.68
N LEU A 49 11.28 43.68 29.19
CA LEU A 49 10.13 44.12 29.98
C LEU A 49 9.48 42.97 30.79
N GLU A 50 9.69 41.70 30.41
CA GLU A 50 9.18 40.52 31.13
C GLU A 50 10.18 39.90 32.13
N GLY A 51 11.42 40.42 32.21
CA GLY A 51 12.33 40.13 33.32
C GLY A 51 13.19 38.85 33.22
N ASN A 52 13.28 38.21 32.05
CA ASN A 52 14.12 37.02 31.89
C ASN A 52 15.61 37.40 31.64
N GLN A 53 16.48 37.09 32.60
CA GLN A 53 17.93 37.24 32.47
C GLN A 53 18.54 35.99 31.79
N LEU A 54 19.16 36.17 30.62
CA LEU A 54 19.95 35.14 29.92
C LEU A 54 21.40 35.66 29.77
N THR A 55 22.40 34.77 29.88
CA THR A 55 23.79 35.18 30.22
C THR A 55 24.82 35.03 29.09
N SER A 56 24.42 34.73 27.84
CA SER A 56 25.37 34.64 26.71
C SER A 56 24.75 34.93 25.34
N GLY A 57 25.48 35.61 24.46
CA GLY A 57 25.01 36.06 23.13
C GLY A 57 24.46 34.95 22.22
N SER A 58 25.06 33.76 22.22
CA SER A 58 24.53 32.62 21.44
C SER A 58 23.25 32.01 22.01
N ALA A 59 23.00 32.18 23.32
CA ALA A 59 21.75 31.75 23.95
C ALA A 59 20.62 32.73 23.65
N TYR A 60 20.95 34.02 23.45
CA TYR A 60 20.00 35.04 23.01
C TYR A 60 19.55 34.81 21.55
N GLU A 61 20.48 34.48 20.64
CA GLU A 61 20.13 34.16 19.25
C GLU A 61 19.22 32.94 19.16
N ALA A 62 19.57 31.84 19.85
CA ALA A 62 18.74 30.63 19.89
C ALA A 62 17.34 30.90 20.48
N TYR A 63 17.23 31.70 21.53
CA TYR A 63 15.95 32.07 22.15
C TYR A 63 15.08 32.97 21.24
N VAL A 64 15.69 33.94 20.55
CA VAL A 64 14.98 34.81 19.61
C VAL A 64 14.48 34.01 18.41
N ASP A 65 15.28 33.09 17.88
CA ASP A 65 14.89 32.21 16.79
C ASP A 65 13.74 31.28 17.20
N GLU A 66 13.79 30.70 18.41
CA GLU A 66 12.71 29.86 18.94
C GLU A 66 11.40 30.63 19.08
N ARG A 67 11.43 31.83 19.68
CA ARG A 67 10.24 32.69 19.80
C ARG A 67 9.73 33.20 18.45
N TYR A 68 10.61 33.41 17.49
CA TYR A 68 10.21 33.78 16.13
C TYR A 68 9.49 32.63 15.42
N LYS A 69 10.01 31.40 15.53
CA LYS A 69 9.36 30.18 15.02
C LYS A 69 7.99 29.98 15.66
N GLU A 70 7.86 30.13 16.98
CA GLU A 70 6.56 30.06 17.67
C GLU A 70 5.56 31.11 17.18
N SER A 71 6.02 32.35 16.97
CA SER A 71 5.17 33.43 16.44
C SER A 71 4.67 33.13 15.03
N LEU A 72 5.55 32.60 14.16
CA LEU A 72 5.19 32.20 12.81
C LEU A 72 4.22 31.01 12.79
N LYS A 73 4.43 30.02 13.67
CA LYS A 73 3.48 28.91 13.89
C LYS A 73 2.10 29.43 14.31
N ARG A 74 2.03 30.33 15.31
CA ARG A 74 0.77 30.94 15.76
C ARG A 74 0.07 31.76 14.67
N GLN A 75 0.82 32.39 13.78
CA GLN A 75 0.28 33.17 12.66
C GLN A 75 -0.07 32.31 11.44
N GLY A 76 0.24 31.01 11.46
CA GLY A 76 -0.01 30.10 10.33
C GLY A 76 0.85 30.37 9.09
N ARG A 77 1.96 31.11 9.21
CA ARG A 77 2.78 31.55 8.07
C ARG A 77 3.85 30.53 7.72
N ALA A 78 3.43 29.45 7.07
CA ALA A 78 4.29 28.32 6.73
C ALA A 78 5.49 28.67 5.83
N ASP A 79 5.31 29.47 4.77
CA ASP A 79 6.39 29.79 3.84
C ASP A 79 7.58 30.50 4.53
N GLN A 80 7.26 31.47 5.39
CA GLN A 80 8.27 32.22 6.16
C GLN A 80 8.90 31.39 7.27
N LEU A 81 8.18 30.36 7.74
CA LEU A 81 8.73 29.41 8.68
C LEU A 81 9.66 28.44 7.97
N ALA A 82 9.34 28.01 6.75
CA ALA A 82 10.19 27.15 5.94
C ALA A 82 11.53 27.83 5.56
N ASP A 83 11.54 29.15 5.37
CA ASP A 83 12.77 29.92 5.14
C ASP A 83 13.77 29.85 6.32
N VAL A 84 13.26 29.67 7.55
CA VAL A 84 14.08 29.63 8.78
C VAL A 84 14.29 28.19 9.28
N ASP A 85 13.25 27.36 9.16
CA ASP A 85 13.19 25.98 9.61
C ASP A 85 12.20 25.22 8.71
N ILE A 86 12.77 24.60 7.68
CA ILE A 86 12.03 23.83 6.66
C ILE A 86 11.12 22.78 7.32
N ILE A 87 11.61 22.07 8.34
CA ILE A 87 10.84 21.00 8.99
C ILE A 87 9.66 21.61 9.75
N ALA A 88 9.87 22.67 10.51
CA ALA A 88 8.79 23.35 11.21
C ALA A 88 7.74 23.95 10.26
N GLY A 89 8.16 24.45 9.09
CA GLY A 89 7.28 24.95 8.04
C GLY A 89 6.43 23.84 7.40
N LEU A 90 7.06 22.71 7.06
CA LEU A 90 6.39 21.54 6.49
C LEU A 90 5.43 20.88 7.49
N ASP A 91 5.80 20.79 8.77
CA ASP A 91 4.92 20.30 9.84
C ASP A 91 3.68 21.19 9.96
N LEU A 92 3.85 22.52 9.88
CA LEU A 92 2.71 23.46 9.90
C LEU A 92 1.81 23.32 8.66
N LEU A 93 2.37 23.06 7.47
CA LEU A 93 1.57 22.77 6.26
C LEU A 93 0.79 21.46 6.40
N ALA A 94 1.41 20.43 6.98
CA ALA A 94 0.77 19.15 7.25
C ALA A 94 -0.38 19.30 8.25
N GLU A 95 -0.18 20.04 9.35
CA GLU A 95 -1.22 20.37 10.34
C GLU A 95 -2.40 21.14 9.72
N GLN A 96 -2.13 22.00 8.74
CA GLN A 96 -3.16 22.74 8.01
C GLN A 96 -3.84 21.92 6.89
N ASN A 97 -3.54 20.62 6.75
CA ASN A 97 -3.99 19.74 5.67
C ASN A 97 -3.62 20.26 4.25
N GLN A 98 -2.60 21.10 4.11
CA GLN A 98 -2.11 21.60 2.83
C GLN A 98 -1.08 20.65 2.21
N TRP A 99 -1.48 19.39 2.01
CA TRP A 99 -0.59 18.30 1.62
C TRP A 99 0.05 18.47 0.24
N SER A 100 -0.65 19.03 -0.73
CA SER A 100 -0.09 19.31 -2.07
C SER A 100 1.14 20.21 -1.97
N ARG A 101 0.99 21.35 -1.29
CA ARG A 101 2.08 22.31 -1.05
C ARG A 101 3.18 21.70 -0.18
N CYS A 102 2.82 20.99 0.89
CA CYS A 102 3.78 20.32 1.76
C CYS A 102 4.70 19.38 0.98
N LEU A 103 4.13 18.51 0.13
CA LEU A 103 4.90 17.55 -0.66
C LEU A 103 5.73 18.23 -1.78
N GLU A 104 5.18 19.27 -2.41
CA GLU A 104 5.92 20.06 -3.40
C GLU A 104 7.15 20.75 -2.77
N THR A 105 6.96 21.44 -1.64
CA THR A 105 8.08 22.06 -0.91
C THR A 105 9.07 21.00 -0.44
N ALA A 106 8.61 19.88 0.12
CA ALA A 106 9.49 18.81 0.58
C ALA A 106 10.33 18.19 -0.56
N SER A 107 9.76 18.08 -1.77
CA SER A 107 10.45 17.55 -2.95
C SER A 107 11.64 18.41 -3.41
N GLN A 108 11.60 19.72 -3.15
CA GLN A 108 12.67 20.66 -3.52
C GLN A 108 13.90 20.55 -2.62
N HIS A 109 13.77 19.94 -1.44
CA HIS A 109 14.85 19.89 -0.45
C HIS A 109 15.65 18.59 -0.50
N SER A 110 15.02 17.46 -0.23
CA SER A 110 15.67 16.14 -0.32
C SER A 110 14.66 15.01 -0.38
N GLN A 111 15.07 13.88 -0.95
CA GLN A 111 14.24 12.67 -0.97
C GLN A 111 13.90 12.19 0.45
N GLN A 112 14.84 12.27 1.39
CA GLN A 112 14.59 11.85 2.77
C GLN A 112 13.48 12.68 3.44
N VAL A 113 13.48 14.00 3.23
CA VAL A 113 12.44 14.89 3.75
C VAL A 113 11.11 14.63 3.05
N LEU A 114 11.10 14.52 1.71
CA LEU A 114 9.90 14.17 0.95
C LEU A 114 9.24 12.90 1.48
N HIS A 115 9.99 11.81 1.60
CA HIS A 115 9.44 10.53 2.00
C HIS A 115 9.04 10.44 3.47
N LYS A 116 9.54 11.32 4.34
CA LYS A 116 8.97 11.52 5.69
C LYS A 116 7.52 11.99 5.60
N TYR A 117 7.24 13.01 4.77
CA TYR A 117 5.89 13.57 4.63
C TYR A 117 4.97 12.71 3.77
N VAL A 118 5.49 12.01 2.75
CA VAL A 118 4.72 11.00 1.99
C VAL A 118 4.28 9.87 2.93
N ALA A 119 5.18 9.36 3.78
CA ALA A 119 4.85 8.32 4.76
C ALA A 119 3.79 8.81 5.77
N LEU A 120 3.93 10.05 6.27
CA LEU A 120 2.97 10.65 7.19
C LEU A 120 1.58 10.78 6.56
N ARG A 121 1.48 11.34 5.35
CA ARG A 121 0.20 11.48 4.64
C ARG A 121 -0.40 10.12 4.30
N SER A 122 0.40 9.18 3.83
CA SER A 122 -0.07 7.83 3.48
C SER A 122 -0.63 7.13 4.71
N THR A 123 0.02 7.27 5.87
CA THR A 123 -0.48 6.70 7.14
C THR A 123 -1.83 7.30 7.52
N GLN A 124 -1.99 8.63 7.40
CA GLN A 124 -3.28 9.28 7.66
C GLN A 124 -4.37 8.78 6.69
N LEU A 125 -4.08 8.73 5.39
CA LEU A 125 -5.03 8.26 4.38
C LEU A 125 -5.46 6.80 4.62
N ILE A 126 -4.53 5.93 4.99
CA ILE A 126 -4.82 4.52 5.33
C ILE A 126 -5.76 4.45 6.55
N GLN A 127 -5.50 5.23 7.59
CA GLN A 127 -6.35 5.27 8.78
C GLN A 127 -7.76 5.79 8.48
N GLU A 128 -7.89 6.71 7.52
CA GLU A 128 -9.16 7.25 7.03
C GLU A 128 -9.87 6.31 6.02
N GLY A 129 -9.24 5.21 5.59
CA GLY A 129 -9.77 4.26 4.62
C GLY A 129 -9.52 4.60 3.15
N PHE A 130 -8.74 5.65 2.86
CA PHE A 130 -8.38 6.11 1.50
C PHE A 130 -7.12 5.41 0.96
N THR A 131 -7.10 4.08 0.98
CA THR A 131 -5.95 3.25 0.59
C THR A 131 -5.48 3.51 -0.86
N LEU A 132 -6.41 3.69 -1.80
CA LEU A 132 -6.06 3.95 -3.21
C LEU A 132 -5.41 5.33 -3.40
N GLU A 133 -5.81 6.34 -2.65
CA GLU A 133 -5.18 7.66 -2.67
C GLU A 133 -3.76 7.57 -2.09
N ALA A 134 -3.57 6.81 -1.00
CA ALA A 134 -2.26 6.58 -0.43
C ALA A 134 -1.33 5.84 -1.41
N LEU A 135 -1.83 4.83 -2.13
CA LEU A 135 -1.09 4.16 -3.20
C LEU A 135 -0.69 5.13 -4.32
N SER A 136 -1.59 6.04 -4.71
CA SER A 136 -1.31 7.05 -5.75
C SER A 136 -0.13 7.97 -5.40
N LEU A 137 0.12 8.22 -4.10
CA LEU A 137 1.28 8.97 -3.65
C LEU A 137 2.59 8.22 -3.92
N TYR A 138 2.63 6.92 -3.67
CA TYR A 138 3.80 6.10 -3.95
C TYR A 138 3.98 5.80 -5.43
N SER A 139 2.91 5.83 -6.22
CA SER A 139 3.00 5.83 -7.68
C SER A 139 3.59 7.14 -8.22
N LYS A 140 3.30 8.28 -7.57
CA LYS A 140 3.78 9.61 -8.01
C LYS A 140 5.22 9.92 -7.55
N TYR A 141 5.54 9.62 -6.30
CA TYR A 141 6.81 9.98 -5.67
C TYR A 141 7.77 8.80 -5.51
N GLU A 142 7.41 7.62 -6.03
CA GLU A 142 8.12 6.35 -5.87
C GLU A 142 8.12 5.81 -4.43
N ALA A 143 8.46 4.52 -4.28
CA ALA A 143 8.55 3.82 -3.01
C ALA A 143 10.00 3.43 -2.70
N PRO A 144 10.76 4.29 -2.00
CA PRO A 144 12.15 4.02 -1.66
C PRO A 144 12.28 2.91 -0.61
N LEU A 145 13.45 2.29 -0.57
CA LEU A 145 13.78 1.18 0.33
C LEU A 145 14.12 1.65 1.76
N PHE A 146 13.29 2.52 2.34
CA PHE A 146 13.48 2.97 3.72
C PHE A 146 12.84 1.99 4.70
N PRO A 147 13.62 1.36 5.61
CA PRO A 147 13.08 0.33 6.52
C PRO A 147 11.91 0.81 7.38
N GLN A 148 11.92 2.08 7.79
CA GLN A 148 10.80 2.66 8.54
C GLN A 148 9.46 2.67 7.79
N ASN A 149 9.47 2.57 6.46
CA ASN A 149 8.27 2.63 5.62
C ASN A 149 7.74 1.25 5.24
N PHE A 150 8.48 0.16 5.49
CA PHE A 150 8.08 -1.18 5.03
C PHE A 150 6.72 -1.61 5.58
N ASN A 151 6.41 -1.26 6.83
CA ASN A 151 5.09 -1.56 7.41
C ASN A 151 3.96 -0.82 6.68
N ILE A 152 4.21 0.38 6.16
CA ILE A 152 3.22 1.13 5.37
C ILE A 152 2.96 0.43 4.04
N TYR A 153 4.02 -0.04 3.36
CA TYR A 153 3.89 -0.77 2.09
C TYR A 153 3.13 -2.09 2.25
N LYS A 154 3.43 -2.85 3.30
CA LYS A 154 2.70 -4.07 3.64
C LYS A 154 1.23 -3.77 3.93
N ARG A 155 0.98 -2.73 4.73
CA ARG A 155 -0.38 -2.33 5.10
C ARG A 155 -1.20 -1.94 3.88
N LEU A 156 -0.63 -1.17 2.94
CA LEU A 156 -1.28 -0.83 1.67
C LEU A 156 -1.68 -2.08 0.87
N ALA A 157 -0.78 -3.06 0.76
CA ALA A 157 -1.06 -4.29 0.03
C ALA A 157 -2.21 -5.08 0.68
N ILE A 158 -2.13 -5.32 1.99
CA ILE A 158 -3.14 -6.06 2.76
C ILE A 158 -4.51 -5.37 2.73
N ASP A 159 -4.54 -4.05 2.95
CA ASP A 159 -5.79 -3.28 2.91
C ASP A 159 -6.42 -3.40 1.52
N MET A 160 -5.63 -3.25 0.44
CA MET A 160 -6.12 -3.37 -0.92
C MET A 160 -6.61 -4.79 -1.27
N PHE A 161 -5.99 -5.85 -0.73
CA PHE A 161 -6.47 -7.23 -0.88
C PHE A 161 -7.85 -7.45 -0.24
N GLY A 162 -8.16 -6.71 0.83
CA GLY A 162 -9.45 -6.74 1.52
C GLY A 162 -10.52 -5.79 0.96
N MET A 163 -10.17 -4.86 0.06
CA MET A 163 -11.12 -3.87 -0.46
C MET A 163 -12.23 -4.51 -1.30
N LYS A 164 -13.46 -4.03 -1.10
CA LYS A 164 -14.62 -4.36 -1.95
C LYS A 164 -14.53 -3.58 -3.27
N GLY A 165 -15.09 -4.14 -4.33
CA GLY A 165 -15.22 -3.45 -5.63
C GLY A 165 -13.97 -3.44 -6.51
N LEU A 166 -12.85 -4.04 -6.08
CA LEU A 166 -11.63 -4.11 -6.90
C LEU A 166 -11.55 -5.34 -7.83
N SER A 167 -12.66 -6.06 -7.99
CA SER A 167 -12.74 -7.28 -8.82
C SER A 167 -13.18 -7.03 -10.26
N SER A 168 -13.56 -5.78 -10.61
CA SER A 168 -13.95 -5.41 -11.98
C SER A 168 -12.73 -5.01 -12.82
N PRO A 169 -12.78 -5.18 -14.15
CA PRO A 169 -11.72 -4.73 -15.06
C PRO A 169 -11.29 -3.27 -14.87
N ASP A 170 -12.22 -2.38 -14.53
CA ASP A 170 -11.95 -0.95 -14.28
C ASP A 170 -10.92 -0.73 -13.15
N SER A 171 -10.78 -1.69 -12.25
CA SER A 171 -9.85 -1.65 -11.12
C SER A 171 -8.44 -2.13 -11.48
N TYR A 172 -8.20 -2.58 -12.73
CA TYR A 172 -6.91 -3.13 -13.16
C TYR A 172 -5.75 -2.17 -12.91
N THR A 173 -5.95 -0.88 -13.19
CA THR A 173 -4.94 0.17 -12.99
C THR A 173 -4.46 0.27 -11.54
N SER A 174 -5.36 0.10 -10.57
CA SER A 174 -4.97 0.11 -9.15
C SER A 174 -4.06 -1.09 -8.84
N TRP A 175 -4.40 -2.26 -9.38
CA TRP A 175 -3.58 -3.47 -9.23
C TRP A 175 -2.22 -3.34 -9.89
N THR A 176 -2.12 -2.74 -11.08
CA THR A 176 -0.81 -2.55 -11.74
C THR A 176 0.08 -1.57 -10.98
N GLN A 177 -0.48 -0.51 -10.38
CA GLN A 177 0.25 0.42 -9.52
C GLN A 177 0.84 -0.29 -8.30
N LEU A 178 0.03 -1.06 -7.57
CA LEU A 178 0.50 -1.83 -6.41
C LEU A 178 1.54 -2.88 -6.83
N ARG A 179 1.29 -3.58 -7.95
CA ARG A 179 2.17 -4.62 -8.48
C ARG A 179 3.54 -4.07 -8.88
N ALA A 180 3.58 -2.91 -9.55
CA ALA A 180 4.82 -2.23 -9.90
C ALA A 180 5.60 -1.78 -8.66
N MET A 181 4.91 -1.20 -7.68
CA MET A 181 5.53 -0.80 -6.40
C MET A 181 6.15 -2.00 -5.68
N LEU A 182 5.42 -3.12 -5.57
CA LEU A 182 5.90 -4.34 -4.91
C LEU A 182 7.04 -5.01 -5.69
N LEU A 183 7.04 -4.94 -7.02
CA LEU A 183 8.15 -5.42 -7.85
C LEU A 183 9.43 -4.63 -7.56
N HIS A 184 9.34 -3.29 -7.62
CA HIS A 184 10.47 -2.40 -7.35
C HIS A 184 11.04 -2.63 -5.94
N LEU A 185 10.18 -2.76 -4.94
CA LEU A 185 10.59 -3.06 -3.56
C LEU A 185 11.27 -4.43 -3.46
N SER A 186 10.69 -5.47 -4.06
CA SER A 186 11.24 -6.83 -4.00
C SER A 186 12.61 -6.95 -4.68
N GLU A 187 12.77 -6.31 -5.84
CA GLU A 187 14.05 -6.30 -6.56
C GLU A 187 15.10 -5.44 -5.85
N GLY A 188 14.69 -4.26 -5.36
CA GLY A 188 15.54 -3.38 -4.58
C GLY A 188 16.08 -4.04 -3.29
N MET A 189 15.23 -4.77 -2.57
CA MET A 189 15.65 -5.50 -1.36
C MET A 189 16.63 -6.64 -1.64
N LYS A 190 16.56 -7.28 -2.82
CA LYS A 190 17.53 -8.31 -3.23
C LYS A 190 18.91 -7.73 -3.56
N LEU A 191 18.95 -6.49 -4.03
CA LEU A 191 20.16 -5.78 -4.44
C LEU A 191 20.78 -4.95 -3.32
N ALA A 192 20.13 -4.86 -2.15
CA ALA A 192 20.65 -4.13 -1.00
C ALA A 192 21.99 -4.73 -0.51
N ASP A 193 22.83 -3.89 0.12
CA ASP A 193 24.15 -4.31 0.64
C ASP A 193 24.04 -5.47 1.63
N GLU A 194 22.96 -5.49 2.43
CA GLU A 194 22.63 -6.55 3.38
C GLU A 194 21.19 -7.06 3.14
N PRO A 195 21.00 -8.02 2.21
CA PRO A 195 19.69 -8.58 1.92
C PRO A 195 19.13 -9.34 3.13
N GLN A 196 17.86 -9.10 3.46
CA GLN A 196 17.13 -9.85 4.49
C GLN A 196 16.21 -10.89 3.82
N PRO A 197 16.58 -12.19 3.78
CA PRO A 197 15.85 -13.17 2.95
C PRO A 197 14.39 -13.38 3.36
N THR A 198 14.08 -13.25 4.65
CA THR A 198 12.71 -13.35 5.18
C THR A 198 11.83 -12.21 4.69
N LEU A 199 12.34 -10.97 4.77
CA LEU A 199 11.63 -9.78 4.31
C LEU A 199 11.45 -9.79 2.78
N VAL A 200 12.48 -10.21 2.04
CA VAL A 200 12.39 -10.37 0.58
C VAL A 200 11.27 -11.33 0.22
N LYS A 201 11.22 -12.51 0.87
CA LYS A 201 10.17 -13.50 0.61
C LYS A 201 8.77 -12.97 0.91
N GLU A 202 8.62 -12.23 2.00
CA GLU A 202 7.34 -11.61 2.36
C GLU A 202 6.86 -10.62 1.29
N PHE A 203 7.74 -9.75 0.77
CA PHE A 203 7.38 -8.85 -0.32
C PHE A 203 7.16 -9.57 -1.66
N GLU A 204 7.90 -10.66 -1.92
CA GLU A 204 7.65 -11.51 -3.09
C GLU A 204 6.29 -12.21 -3.04
N GLU A 205 5.84 -12.59 -1.84
CA GLU A 205 4.52 -13.18 -1.63
C GLU A 205 3.42 -12.14 -1.83
N LEU A 206 3.55 -10.93 -1.26
CA LEU A 206 2.64 -9.82 -1.53
C LEU A 206 2.57 -9.50 -3.02
N LEU A 207 3.72 -9.50 -3.71
CA LEU A 207 3.79 -9.29 -5.16
C LEU A 207 3.05 -10.39 -5.93
N LEU A 208 3.20 -11.65 -5.53
CA LEU A 208 2.52 -12.79 -6.15
C LEU A 208 0.99 -12.68 -6.00
N ILE A 209 0.52 -12.41 -4.78
CA ILE A 209 -0.91 -12.21 -4.49
C ILE A 209 -1.46 -11.05 -5.32
N CYS A 210 -0.77 -9.91 -5.32
CA CYS A 210 -1.14 -8.74 -6.12
C CYS A 210 -1.18 -9.06 -7.62
N HIS A 211 -0.21 -9.83 -8.11
CA HIS A 211 -0.18 -10.28 -9.50
C HIS A 211 -1.39 -11.17 -9.86
N TYR A 212 -1.79 -12.09 -8.97
CA TYR A 212 -2.97 -12.92 -9.19
C TYR A 212 -4.27 -12.09 -9.21
N TYR A 213 -4.42 -11.10 -8.32
CA TYR A 213 -5.55 -10.17 -8.41
C TYR A 213 -5.54 -9.34 -9.70
N ALA A 214 -4.37 -8.83 -10.12
CA ALA A 214 -4.22 -8.11 -11.38
C ALA A 214 -4.62 -8.98 -12.58
N CYS A 215 -4.14 -10.24 -12.63
CA CYS A 215 -4.50 -11.18 -13.69
C CYS A 215 -5.99 -11.50 -13.66
N ARG A 216 -6.57 -11.78 -12.49
CA ARG A 216 -8.00 -12.09 -12.33
C ARG A 216 -8.85 -10.94 -12.86
N CYS A 217 -8.49 -9.70 -12.51
CA CYS A 217 -9.15 -8.48 -12.97
C CYS A 217 -9.06 -8.31 -14.50
N SER A 218 -7.86 -8.45 -15.07
CA SER A 218 -7.64 -8.38 -16.52
C SER A 218 -8.37 -9.49 -17.29
N PHE A 219 -8.35 -10.72 -16.79
CA PHE A 219 -8.90 -11.89 -17.49
C PHE A 219 -10.43 -11.85 -17.55
N ARG A 220 -11.09 -11.12 -16.64
CA ARG A 220 -12.53 -10.90 -16.64
C ARG A 220 -13.01 -10.07 -17.85
N GLU A 221 -12.14 -9.35 -18.54
CA GLU A 221 -12.49 -8.67 -19.80
C GLU A 221 -12.71 -9.64 -20.97
N VAL A 222 -12.09 -10.83 -20.89
CA VAL A 222 -12.02 -11.77 -22.01
C VAL A 222 -12.71 -13.07 -21.63
N LYS A 223 -13.89 -13.31 -22.20
CA LYS A 223 -14.74 -14.48 -21.91
C LYS A 223 -14.01 -15.83 -22.01
N SER A 224 -13.08 -16.00 -22.95
CA SER A 224 -12.32 -17.25 -23.10
C SER A 224 -11.38 -17.56 -21.93
N LEU A 225 -11.16 -16.59 -21.02
CA LEU A 225 -10.31 -16.72 -19.84
C LEU A 225 -11.10 -16.92 -18.53
N GLU A 226 -12.43 -17.05 -18.55
CA GLU A 226 -13.25 -17.28 -17.34
C GLU A 226 -12.73 -18.48 -16.52
N GLY A 227 -12.30 -19.56 -17.19
CA GLY A 227 -11.69 -20.70 -16.51
C GLY A 227 -10.35 -20.39 -15.83
N LEU A 228 -9.56 -19.43 -16.32
CA LEU A 228 -8.35 -18.97 -15.63
C LEU A 228 -8.67 -18.04 -14.46
N VAL A 229 -9.75 -17.24 -14.57
CA VAL A 229 -10.27 -16.43 -13.45
C VAL A 229 -10.60 -17.34 -12.26
N ALA A 230 -11.36 -18.41 -12.50
CA ALA A 230 -11.69 -19.39 -11.46
C ALA A 230 -10.42 -20.02 -10.85
N LYS A 231 -9.47 -20.46 -11.69
CA LYS A 231 -8.19 -21.02 -11.19
C LYS A 231 -7.42 -20.04 -10.31
N LEU A 232 -7.36 -18.76 -10.69
CA LEU A 232 -6.68 -17.73 -9.91
C LEU A 232 -7.35 -17.51 -8.56
N SER A 233 -8.69 -17.46 -8.51
CA SER A 233 -9.43 -17.31 -7.26
C SER A 233 -9.24 -18.50 -6.32
N ILE A 234 -9.22 -19.72 -6.86
CA ILE A 234 -8.88 -20.92 -6.08
C ILE A 234 -7.43 -20.87 -5.59
N ALA A 235 -6.48 -20.45 -6.43
CA ALA A 235 -5.08 -20.32 -6.06
C ALA A 235 -4.86 -19.28 -4.94
N LEU A 236 -5.66 -18.21 -4.93
CA LEU A 236 -5.63 -17.18 -3.88
C LEU A 236 -6.07 -17.71 -2.51
N LEU A 237 -6.82 -18.82 -2.43
CA LEU A 237 -7.18 -19.45 -1.15
C LEU A 237 -5.96 -19.89 -0.35
N ARG A 238 -4.83 -20.20 -1.00
CA ARG A 238 -3.58 -20.55 -0.32
C ARG A 238 -2.92 -19.39 0.42
N HIS A 239 -3.42 -18.19 0.24
CA HIS A 239 -2.95 -16.96 0.89
C HIS A 239 -4.04 -16.37 1.79
N SER A 240 -4.99 -17.18 2.28
CA SER A 240 -6.08 -16.77 3.18
C SER A 240 -5.63 -16.39 4.60
N ASP A 241 -4.36 -16.61 4.92
CA ASP A 241 -3.67 -16.10 6.10
C ASP A 241 -3.26 -14.62 5.95
N ILE A 242 -3.13 -14.13 4.71
CA ILE A 242 -2.78 -12.74 4.37
C ILE A 242 -4.01 -11.98 3.86
N ILE A 243 -4.83 -12.62 3.04
CA ILE A 243 -6.07 -12.08 2.46
C ILE A 243 -7.23 -12.40 3.41
N PRO A 244 -8.23 -11.51 3.59
CA PRO A 244 -9.44 -11.87 4.34
C PRO A 244 -10.07 -13.17 3.81
N ALA A 245 -10.15 -14.18 4.67
CA ALA A 245 -10.55 -15.52 4.27
C ALA A 245 -11.98 -15.58 3.73
N ASP A 246 -12.93 -14.89 4.39
CA ASP A 246 -14.32 -14.79 3.94
C ASP A 246 -14.42 -14.29 2.49
N LYS A 247 -13.68 -13.23 2.15
CA LYS A 247 -13.55 -12.70 0.80
C LYS A 247 -12.95 -13.73 -0.16
N ALA A 248 -11.85 -14.38 0.22
CA ALA A 248 -11.14 -15.32 -0.63
C ALA A 248 -12.04 -16.52 -1.00
N PHE A 249 -12.72 -17.11 -0.02
CA PHE A 249 -13.64 -18.24 -0.21
C PHE A 249 -14.88 -17.84 -1.03
N TYR A 250 -15.46 -16.68 -0.76
CA TYR A 250 -16.57 -16.16 -1.56
C TYR A 250 -16.17 -15.92 -3.03
N ASP A 251 -15.02 -15.26 -3.26
CA ASP A 251 -14.51 -14.97 -4.59
C ASP A 251 -14.24 -16.27 -5.37
N ALA A 252 -13.60 -17.27 -4.74
CA ALA A 252 -13.33 -18.57 -5.33
C ALA A 252 -14.61 -19.32 -5.68
N GLY A 253 -15.57 -19.38 -4.76
CA GLY A 253 -16.83 -20.07 -4.97
C GLY A 253 -17.68 -19.44 -6.09
N THR A 254 -17.75 -18.11 -6.12
CA THR A 254 -18.48 -17.36 -7.16
C THR A 254 -17.86 -17.56 -8.54
N ASP A 255 -16.53 -17.53 -8.65
CA ASP A 255 -15.85 -17.75 -9.93
C ASP A 255 -15.95 -19.21 -10.39
N CYS A 256 -15.94 -20.19 -9.47
CA CYS A 256 -16.20 -21.60 -9.79
C CYS A 256 -17.61 -21.79 -10.36
N LYS A 257 -18.61 -21.19 -9.72
CA LYS A 257 -20.01 -21.22 -10.19
C LYS A 257 -20.15 -20.64 -11.59
N ALA A 258 -19.44 -19.56 -11.92
CA ALA A 258 -19.46 -18.94 -13.24
C ALA A 258 -18.97 -19.88 -14.37
N VAL A 259 -18.12 -20.86 -14.06
CA VAL A 259 -17.57 -21.83 -15.02
C VAL A 259 -18.14 -23.24 -14.85
N ASN A 260 -19.21 -23.41 -14.07
CA ASN A 260 -19.87 -24.69 -13.77
C ASN A 260 -18.96 -25.71 -13.03
N MET A 261 -18.04 -25.22 -12.19
CA MET A 261 -17.31 -26.04 -11.22
C MET A 261 -18.13 -26.13 -9.92
N ASP A 262 -19.31 -26.75 -10.01
CA ASP A 262 -20.34 -26.66 -8.96
C ASP A 262 -19.92 -27.33 -7.64
N SER A 263 -19.14 -28.41 -7.70
CA SER A 263 -18.61 -29.11 -6.51
C SER A 263 -17.65 -28.22 -5.72
N GLU A 264 -16.68 -27.62 -6.41
CA GLU A 264 -15.75 -26.67 -5.80
C GLU A 264 -16.49 -25.43 -5.31
N ALA A 265 -17.42 -24.89 -6.10
CA ALA A 265 -18.24 -23.75 -5.71
C ALA A 265 -19.04 -24.03 -4.43
N PHE A 266 -19.62 -25.23 -4.31
CA PHE A 266 -20.35 -25.65 -3.12
C PHE A 266 -19.46 -25.65 -1.88
N VAL A 267 -18.31 -26.35 -1.94
CA VAL A 267 -17.40 -26.46 -0.80
C VAL A 267 -16.89 -25.09 -0.36
N PHE A 268 -16.46 -24.24 -1.30
CA PHE A 268 -15.93 -22.92 -0.95
C PHE A 268 -17.00 -21.96 -0.42
N LEU A 269 -18.20 -21.94 -1.00
CA LEU A 269 -19.29 -21.07 -0.53
C LEU A 269 -19.88 -21.56 0.79
N ASN A 270 -19.90 -22.88 1.05
CA ASN A 270 -20.30 -23.41 2.35
C ASN A 270 -19.31 -22.99 3.43
N HIS A 271 -18.01 -23.15 3.17
CA HIS A 271 -16.98 -22.73 4.11
C HIS A 271 -16.96 -21.20 4.33
N TYR A 272 -17.32 -20.40 3.32
CA TYR A 272 -17.56 -18.97 3.51
C TYR A 272 -18.67 -18.70 4.54
N LEU A 273 -19.77 -19.47 4.53
CA LEU A 273 -20.85 -19.31 5.52
C LEU A 273 -20.33 -19.64 6.93
N ASP A 274 -19.57 -20.72 7.08
CA ASP A 274 -18.95 -21.11 8.36
C ASP A 274 -18.01 -20.00 8.87
N LEU A 275 -17.19 -19.41 7.98
CA LEU A 275 -16.31 -18.28 8.31
C LEU A 275 -17.08 -17.05 8.76
N THR A 276 -18.22 -16.75 8.13
CA THR A 276 -19.06 -15.61 8.55
C THR A 276 -19.71 -15.84 9.90
N GLU A 277 -20.19 -17.04 10.20
CA GLU A 277 -20.73 -17.41 11.52
C GLU A 277 -19.64 -17.30 12.59
N ALA A 278 -18.46 -17.88 12.33
CA ALA A 278 -17.30 -17.78 13.22
C ALA A 278 -16.84 -16.33 13.44
N THR A 279 -16.97 -15.46 12.42
CA THR A 279 -16.66 -14.03 12.54
C THR A 279 -17.66 -13.30 13.43
N GLU A 280 -18.95 -13.62 13.32
CA GLU A 280 -20.00 -13.05 14.18
C GLU A 280 -19.83 -13.47 15.64
N GLU A 281 -19.43 -14.73 15.88
CA GLU A 281 -19.16 -15.25 17.23
C GLU A 281 -17.75 -14.91 17.76
N GLY A 282 -16.86 -14.46 16.88
CA GLY A 282 -15.45 -14.17 17.20
C GLY A 282 -14.65 -15.40 17.60
N ASN A 283 -15.01 -16.58 17.09
CA ASN A 283 -14.43 -17.86 17.47
C ASN A 283 -14.11 -18.74 16.25
N LEU A 284 -12.82 -18.84 15.91
CA LEU A 284 -12.35 -19.62 14.76
C LEU A 284 -12.54 -21.13 14.95
N ASP A 285 -12.64 -21.62 16.20
CA ASP A 285 -12.80 -23.05 16.50
C ASP A 285 -14.14 -23.63 15.99
N LEU A 286 -15.07 -22.76 15.57
CA LEU A 286 -16.35 -23.14 14.97
C LEU A 286 -16.23 -23.55 13.50
N VAL A 287 -15.12 -23.19 12.85
CA VAL A 287 -14.93 -23.45 11.42
C VAL A 287 -14.37 -24.85 11.20
N ASP A 288 -15.08 -25.67 10.43
CA ASP A 288 -14.62 -26.99 10.04
C ASP A 288 -13.72 -26.92 8.79
N TYR A 289 -12.48 -27.40 8.93
CA TYR A 289 -11.49 -27.47 7.85
C TYR A 289 -11.27 -28.90 7.32
N THR A 290 -12.10 -29.87 7.71
CA THR A 290 -11.93 -31.29 7.31
C THR A 290 -11.90 -31.47 5.79
N ASP A 291 -12.72 -30.73 5.05
CA ASP A 291 -12.75 -30.74 3.58
C ASP A 291 -11.43 -30.28 2.94
N PHE A 292 -10.62 -29.52 3.67
CA PHE A 292 -9.34 -28.94 3.21
C PHE A 292 -8.11 -29.70 3.72
N SER A 293 -8.30 -30.80 4.47
CA SER A 293 -7.21 -31.56 5.10
C SER A 293 -6.12 -32.07 4.14
N ASN A 294 -6.45 -32.33 2.87
CA ASN A 294 -5.51 -32.75 1.83
C ASN A 294 -5.15 -31.62 0.84
N THR A 295 -5.25 -30.38 1.29
CA THR A 295 -4.91 -29.18 0.51
C THR A 295 -3.76 -28.40 1.15
N ASP A 296 -3.33 -27.35 0.48
CA ASP A 296 -2.35 -26.36 0.93
C ASP A 296 -3.03 -25.03 1.32
N ILE A 297 -4.33 -25.07 1.62
CA ILE A 297 -5.09 -23.92 2.11
C ILE A 297 -4.84 -23.76 3.62
N PRO A 298 -4.41 -22.58 4.10
CA PRO A 298 -4.18 -22.34 5.53
C PRO A 298 -5.44 -22.54 6.39
N THR A 299 -5.26 -23.16 7.55
CA THR A 299 -6.29 -23.27 8.61
C THR A 299 -6.08 -22.25 9.73
N GLU A 300 -4.84 -21.78 9.92
CA GLU A 300 -4.48 -20.75 10.88
C GLU A 300 -4.63 -19.36 10.23
N ILE A 301 -5.85 -18.83 10.28
CA ILE A 301 -6.19 -17.52 9.68
C ILE A 301 -6.56 -16.49 10.76
N GLN A 302 -6.56 -15.21 10.37
CA GLN A 302 -7.14 -14.16 11.19
C GLN A 302 -8.59 -13.92 10.77
N LEU A 303 -9.52 -13.98 11.73
CA LEU A 303 -10.92 -13.65 11.46
C LEU A 303 -11.03 -12.17 11.03
N PRO A 304 -11.75 -11.87 9.93
CA PRO A 304 -12.00 -10.51 9.49
C PRO A 304 -12.71 -9.69 10.58
N ALA A 305 -12.37 -8.41 10.72
CA ALA A 305 -13.06 -7.52 11.67
C ALA A 305 -14.47 -7.10 11.20
N THR A 306 -14.72 -7.18 9.89
CA THR A 306 -15.99 -6.78 9.27
C THR A 306 -16.33 -7.73 8.13
N PRO A 307 -17.59 -8.16 7.97
CA PRO A 307 -17.99 -9.04 6.88
C PRO A 307 -17.71 -8.46 5.49
N TYR A 308 -17.20 -9.32 4.60
CA TYR A 308 -16.93 -8.95 3.22
C TYR A 308 -18.20 -8.68 2.39
N LEU A 309 -19.30 -9.40 2.61
CA LEU A 309 -20.54 -9.19 1.86
C LEU A 309 -21.54 -8.27 2.57
N SER A 310 -22.46 -7.70 1.79
CA SER A 310 -23.69 -7.14 2.35
C SER A 310 -24.64 -8.25 2.82
N PRO A 311 -25.60 -7.95 3.71
CA PRO A 311 -26.59 -8.94 4.15
C PRO A 311 -27.38 -9.57 2.99
N LEU A 312 -27.66 -8.79 1.93
CA LEU A 312 -28.38 -9.30 0.76
C LEU A 312 -27.55 -10.34 -0.01
N GLU A 313 -26.31 -10.02 -0.34
CA GLU A 313 -25.40 -10.95 -1.03
C GLU A 313 -25.13 -12.20 -0.20
N HIS A 314 -25.04 -12.04 1.13
CA HIS A 314 -24.88 -13.17 2.05
C HIS A 314 -26.10 -14.11 2.04
N GLU A 315 -27.33 -13.58 2.01
CA GLU A 315 -28.54 -14.39 1.87
C GLU A 315 -28.63 -15.07 0.49
N GLU A 316 -28.19 -14.41 -0.60
CA GLU A 316 -28.11 -15.04 -1.92
C GLU A 316 -27.19 -16.27 -1.94
N VAL A 317 -26.07 -16.21 -1.21
CA VAL A 317 -25.17 -17.37 -1.05
C VAL A 317 -25.87 -18.50 -0.28
N LYS A 318 -26.56 -18.19 0.82
CA LYS A 318 -27.34 -19.18 1.58
C LYS A 318 -28.40 -19.87 0.73
N GLU A 319 -29.21 -19.10 -0.01
CA GLU A 319 -30.25 -19.64 -0.89
C GLU A 319 -29.66 -20.57 -1.96
N TRP A 320 -28.51 -20.21 -2.53
CA TRP A 320 -27.83 -21.05 -3.50
C TRP A 320 -27.30 -22.34 -2.86
N ILE A 321 -26.65 -22.28 -1.70
CA ILE A 321 -26.17 -23.47 -0.96
C ILE A 321 -27.34 -24.41 -0.62
N LEU A 322 -28.47 -23.88 -0.15
CA LEU A 322 -29.67 -24.67 0.14
C LEU A 322 -30.20 -25.36 -1.12
N THR A 323 -30.21 -24.65 -2.25
CA THR A 323 -30.68 -25.21 -3.54
C THR A 323 -29.77 -26.33 -4.01
N VAL A 324 -28.45 -26.14 -3.98
CA VAL A 324 -27.47 -27.16 -4.39
C VAL A 324 -27.44 -28.34 -3.44
N SER A 325 -27.64 -28.12 -2.14
CA SER A 325 -27.72 -29.20 -1.14
C SER A 325 -28.84 -30.19 -1.42
N MET A 326 -29.91 -29.76 -2.09
CA MET A 326 -31.02 -30.63 -2.50
C MET A 326 -30.75 -31.36 -3.83
N ASP A 327 -29.74 -30.96 -4.61
CA ASP A 327 -29.38 -31.61 -5.87
C ASP A 327 -28.37 -32.74 -5.65
N GLN A 328 -28.85 -33.98 -5.68
CA GLN A 328 -28.03 -35.18 -5.51
C GLN A 328 -27.00 -35.42 -6.64
N LYS A 329 -27.04 -34.63 -7.72
CA LYS A 329 -26.08 -34.75 -8.83
C LYS A 329 -24.76 -34.06 -8.54
N ILE A 330 -24.75 -33.06 -7.67
CA ILE A 330 -23.55 -32.27 -7.38
C ILE A 330 -22.80 -32.95 -6.23
N SER A 331 -21.53 -33.31 -6.45
CA SER A 331 -20.68 -33.84 -5.38
C SER A 331 -20.38 -32.71 -4.40
N GLN A 332 -20.59 -32.95 -3.11
CA GLN A 332 -20.36 -31.97 -2.05
C GLN A 332 -18.95 -32.12 -1.45
N THR A 333 -17.98 -32.48 -2.29
CA THR A 333 -16.58 -32.72 -1.90
C THR A 333 -15.66 -32.18 -2.98
N LEU A 334 -14.45 -31.78 -2.58
CA LEU A 334 -13.44 -31.35 -3.55
C LEU A 334 -13.01 -32.53 -4.44
N PRO A 335 -12.93 -32.33 -5.77
CA PRO A 335 -12.45 -33.36 -6.65
C PRO A 335 -10.97 -33.64 -6.41
N VAL A 336 -10.54 -34.86 -6.74
CA VAL A 336 -9.14 -35.29 -6.63
C VAL A 336 -8.56 -35.59 -8.01
N ASP A 337 -7.29 -35.23 -8.21
CA ASP A 337 -6.54 -35.54 -9.43
C ASP A 337 -5.82 -36.91 -9.34
N GLU A 338 -4.99 -37.22 -10.34
CA GLU A 338 -4.22 -38.46 -10.40
C GLU A 338 -3.22 -38.64 -9.25
N ARG A 339 -2.87 -37.56 -8.51
CA ARG A 339 -2.01 -37.59 -7.32
C ARG A 339 -2.80 -37.94 -6.06
N GLY A 340 -4.14 -38.01 -6.14
CA GLY A 340 -5.02 -38.11 -4.99
C GLY A 340 -5.11 -36.80 -4.19
N LEU A 341 -4.72 -35.67 -4.80
CA LEU A 341 -4.76 -34.34 -4.19
C LEU A 341 -5.83 -33.49 -4.88
N PHE A 342 -6.28 -32.43 -4.22
CA PHE A 342 -7.09 -31.41 -4.89
C PHE A 342 -6.28 -30.80 -6.07
N PRO A 343 -6.83 -30.64 -7.28
CA PRO A 343 -6.07 -30.19 -8.46
C PRO A 343 -5.28 -28.89 -8.31
N ALA A 344 -5.73 -27.97 -7.45
CA ALA A 344 -5.03 -26.70 -7.21
C ALA A 344 -3.87 -26.81 -6.20
N THR A 345 -3.75 -27.93 -5.50
CA THR A 345 -2.72 -28.13 -4.46
C THR A 345 -1.35 -28.32 -5.08
N LEU A 346 -0.39 -27.53 -4.61
CA LEU A 346 0.97 -27.48 -5.12
C LEU A 346 1.71 -28.80 -4.88
N GLY A 347 1.61 -29.39 -3.69
CA GLY A 347 2.20 -30.71 -3.40
C GLY A 347 3.70 -30.79 -3.70
N GLY A 348 4.45 -29.68 -3.47
CA GLY A 348 5.87 -29.55 -3.78
C GLY A 348 6.19 -29.06 -5.20
N ALA A 349 5.18 -28.90 -6.07
CA ALA A 349 5.34 -28.25 -7.37
C ALA A 349 5.38 -26.71 -7.24
N LEU A 350 5.95 -26.03 -8.25
CA LEU A 350 5.91 -24.57 -8.32
C LEU A 350 4.55 -24.10 -8.85
N PRO A 351 4.02 -22.96 -8.35
CA PRO A 351 2.78 -22.40 -8.85
C PRO A 351 2.98 -21.80 -10.25
N CYS A 352 2.00 -22.00 -11.13
CA CYS A 352 1.93 -21.35 -12.43
C CYS A 352 1.79 -19.84 -12.26
N VAL A 353 2.64 -19.05 -12.91
CA VAL A 353 2.55 -17.58 -12.82
C VAL A 353 1.24 -17.04 -13.42
N VAL A 354 0.62 -17.76 -14.35
CA VAL A 354 -0.63 -17.33 -15.03
C VAL A 354 -1.89 -17.75 -14.28
N SER A 355 -1.91 -18.92 -13.64
CA SER A 355 -3.12 -19.50 -13.07
C SER A 355 -3.03 -19.87 -11.60
N GLY A 356 -1.83 -19.84 -11.03
CA GLY A 356 -1.53 -20.29 -9.68
C GLY A 356 -1.65 -21.79 -9.45
N TYR A 357 -2.04 -22.59 -10.44
CA TYR A 357 -2.12 -24.05 -10.32
C TYR A 357 -0.73 -24.70 -10.34
N PRO A 358 -0.56 -25.91 -9.78
CA PRO A 358 0.71 -26.62 -9.81
C PRO A 358 1.19 -26.82 -11.25
N VAL A 359 2.47 -26.55 -11.49
CA VAL A 359 3.14 -26.88 -12.75
C VAL A 359 3.70 -28.29 -12.65
N LEU A 360 2.94 -29.26 -13.17
CA LEU A 360 3.28 -30.67 -13.09
C LEU A 360 4.01 -31.14 -14.37
N PRO A 361 5.15 -31.85 -14.25
CA PRO A 361 5.79 -32.47 -15.40
C PRO A 361 4.96 -33.68 -15.87
N GLY A 362 4.29 -33.54 -17.01
CA GLY A 362 3.49 -34.61 -17.61
C GLY A 362 4.16 -35.27 -18.81
N ARG A 363 3.73 -36.49 -19.18
CA ARG A 363 4.14 -37.10 -20.46
C ARG A 363 3.67 -36.22 -21.62
N GLY A 364 4.60 -35.62 -22.35
CA GLY A 364 4.33 -34.81 -23.53
C GLY A 364 3.84 -33.38 -23.26
N ARG A 365 3.79 -32.94 -21.99
CA ARG A 365 3.49 -31.55 -21.62
C ARG A 365 4.66 -30.98 -20.83
N SER A 366 5.57 -30.31 -21.54
CA SER A 366 6.65 -29.56 -20.92
C SER A 366 6.13 -28.20 -20.43
N PRO A 367 6.52 -27.75 -19.22
CA PRO A 367 6.18 -26.42 -18.74
C PRO A 367 6.71 -25.34 -19.68
N VAL A 368 6.18 -24.12 -19.55
CA VAL A 368 6.80 -22.93 -20.12
C VAL A 368 7.72 -22.39 -19.03
N GLU A 369 9.02 -22.51 -19.25
CA GLU A 369 10.03 -21.92 -18.36
C GLU A 369 10.27 -20.48 -18.79
N LEU A 370 10.11 -19.53 -17.87
CA LEU A 370 10.40 -18.12 -18.13
C LEU A 370 11.87 -17.82 -17.81
N GLY A 371 12.35 -16.67 -18.26
CA GLY A 371 13.80 -16.36 -18.24
C GLY A 371 14.45 -16.36 -16.84
N ARG A 372 13.68 -16.17 -15.77
CA ARG A 372 14.16 -16.18 -14.38
C ARG A 372 13.88 -17.52 -13.68
N PRO A 373 14.80 -17.99 -12.81
CA PRO A 373 14.65 -19.27 -12.12
C PRO A 373 13.36 -19.35 -11.29
N GLY A 374 12.72 -20.52 -11.29
CA GLY A 374 11.52 -20.77 -10.49
C GLY A 374 10.24 -20.10 -11.01
N ARG A 375 10.27 -19.48 -12.20
CA ARG A 375 9.09 -18.88 -12.85
C ARG A 375 8.63 -19.78 -13.99
N LEU A 376 7.52 -20.48 -13.74
CA LEU A 376 6.96 -21.47 -14.65
C LEU A 376 5.50 -21.16 -14.97
N ALA A 377 5.05 -21.56 -16.15
CA ALA A 377 3.63 -21.58 -16.50
C ALA A 377 3.20 -22.93 -17.07
N ASN A 378 1.95 -23.31 -16.77
CA ASN A 378 1.29 -24.42 -17.44
C ASN A 378 1.12 -24.09 -18.93
N ARG A 379 1.53 -25.02 -19.81
CA ARG A 379 1.54 -24.79 -21.27
C ARG A 379 0.17 -24.39 -21.81
N ASP A 380 -0.88 -25.06 -21.37
CA ASP A 380 -2.25 -24.81 -21.83
C ASP A 380 -2.76 -23.45 -21.35
N ASP A 381 -2.47 -23.07 -20.10
CA ASP A 381 -2.87 -21.78 -19.53
C ASP A 381 -2.10 -20.63 -20.22
N TRP A 382 -0.80 -20.81 -20.47
CA TRP A 382 0.02 -19.87 -21.23
C TRP A 382 -0.50 -19.67 -22.66
N ASN A 383 -0.80 -20.76 -23.37
CA ASN A 383 -1.31 -20.69 -24.75
C ASN A 383 -2.67 -19.96 -24.81
N LYS A 384 -3.56 -20.20 -23.83
CA LYS A 384 -4.84 -19.46 -23.71
C LYS A 384 -4.60 -17.97 -23.51
N LEU A 385 -3.67 -17.60 -22.63
CA LEU A 385 -3.31 -16.20 -22.39
C LEU A 385 -2.78 -15.51 -23.66
N ILE A 386 -1.84 -16.15 -24.36
CA ILE A 386 -1.29 -15.63 -25.62
C ILE A 386 -2.38 -15.49 -26.69
N MET A 387 -3.26 -16.49 -26.83
CA MET A 387 -4.35 -16.43 -27.79
C MET A 387 -5.33 -15.30 -27.46
N ALA A 388 -5.69 -15.13 -26.19
CA ALA A 388 -6.54 -14.02 -25.76
C ALA A 388 -5.92 -12.65 -26.07
N ALA A 389 -4.63 -12.46 -25.78
CA ALA A 389 -3.93 -11.22 -26.11
C ALA A 389 -3.89 -10.91 -27.62
N LYS A 390 -3.77 -11.93 -28.46
CA LYS A 390 -3.86 -11.77 -29.92
C LYS A 390 -5.26 -11.40 -30.41
N MET A 391 -6.28 -11.99 -29.80
CA MET A 391 -7.68 -11.79 -30.21
C MET A 391 -8.31 -10.52 -29.62
N SER A 392 -7.75 -9.98 -28.54
CA SER A 392 -8.24 -8.82 -27.81
C SER A 392 -7.08 -7.87 -27.47
N PRO A 393 -6.47 -7.20 -28.47
CA PRO A 393 -5.27 -6.38 -28.26
C PRO A 393 -5.52 -5.13 -27.41
N GLU A 394 -6.76 -4.64 -27.33
CA GLU A 394 -7.14 -3.48 -26.50
C GLU A 394 -7.42 -3.86 -25.03
N ALA A 395 -7.50 -5.16 -24.73
CA ALA A 395 -7.74 -5.63 -23.37
C ALA A 395 -6.46 -5.57 -22.53
N ASN A 396 -6.64 -5.46 -21.21
CA ASN A 396 -5.59 -5.39 -20.20
C ASN A 396 -4.66 -6.63 -20.20
N VAL A 397 -5.07 -7.72 -20.85
CA VAL A 397 -4.32 -8.97 -20.97
C VAL A 397 -2.96 -8.80 -21.67
N THR A 398 -2.84 -7.79 -22.55
CA THR A 398 -1.57 -7.47 -23.23
C THR A 398 -0.55 -6.87 -22.26
N ASP A 399 -0.99 -6.00 -21.36
CA ASP A 399 -0.17 -5.44 -20.28
C ASP A 399 0.29 -6.53 -19.30
N VAL A 400 -0.58 -7.52 -18.98
CA VAL A 400 -0.19 -8.68 -18.16
C VAL A 400 0.98 -9.44 -18.77
N LEU A 401 1.01 -9.63 -20.09
CA LEU A 401 2.14 -10.28 -20.76
C LEU A 401 3.42 -9.46 -20.66
N GLY A 402 3.34 -8.14 -20.86
CA GLY A 402 4.48 -7.24 -20.68
C GLY A 402 5.05 -7.31 -19.27
N PHE A 403 4.19 -7.30 -18.25
CA PHE A 403 4.61 -7.45 -16.86
C PHE A 403 5.24 -8.82 -16.58
N LEU A 404 4.71 -9.91 -17.15
CA LEU A 404 5.31 -11.24 -16.99
C LEU A 404 6.71 -11.31 -17.59
N GLU A 405 6.95 -10.66 -18.73
CA GLU A 405 8.30 -10.57 -19.32
C GLU A 405 9.26 -9.77 -18.44
N GLU A 406 8.81 -8.66 -17.84
CA GLU A 406 9.60 -7.85 -16.91
C GLU A 406 9.93 -8.64 -15.62
N TRP A 407 8.90 -9.17 -14.97
CA TRP A 407 9.02 -9.80 -13.66
C TRP A 407 9.66 -11.18 -13.71
N CYS A 408 9.33 -11.98 -14.72
CA CYS A 408 9.77 -13.38 -14.84
C CYS A 408 10.83 -13.58 -15.92
N GLY A 409 11.18 -12.57 -16.71
CA GLY A 409 12.05 -12.70 -17.88
C GLY A 409 11.30 -13.25 -19.10
N ALA A 410 11.83 -12.96 -20.29
CA ALA A 410 11.23 -13.36 -21.55
C ALA A 410 10.98 -14.89 -21.61
N ALA A 411 9.80 -15.27 -22.07
CA ALA A 411 9.53 -16.66 -22.42
C ALA A 411 10.39 -17.05 -23.64
N PRO A 412 10.85 -18.31 -23.74
CA PRO A 412 11.52 -18.79 -24.94
C PRO A 412 10.64 -18.52 -26.16
N THR A 413 11.21 -17.74 -27.07
CA THR A 413 10.54 -17.07 -28.18
C THR A 413 9.65 -18.05 -28.94
N MET A 414 8.33 -17.86 -28.88
CA MET A 414 7.51 -18.20 -30.05
C MET A 414 7.75 -17.06 -31.02
N LEU A 415 8.58 -17.32 -32.04
CA LEU A 415 8.60 -16.51 -33.26
C LEU A 415 7.14 -16.24 -33.65
N LEU A 416 6.70 -15.00 -33.46
CA LEU A 416 5.52 -14.46 -34.12
C LEU A 416 5.87 -14.42 -35.61
N GLN A 417 5.66 -15.54 -36.30
CA GLN A 417 5.52 -15.61 -37.76
C GLN A 417 4.04 -15.62 -38.11
#